data_AF-A0A930YKU2-F1
#
_entry.id   AF-A0A930YKU2-F1
#
_cell.length_a   1.000
_cell.length_b   1.000
_cell.length_c   1.000
_cell.angle_alpha   90.00
_cell.angle_beta   90.00
_cell.angle_gamma   90.00
#
_symmetry.space_group_name_H-M   'P 1'
#
loop_
_entity.id
_entity.type
_entity.pdbx_description
1 polymer ?
#
loop_
_entity_poly.entity_id
_entity_poly.type
_entity_poly.pdbx_seq_one_letter_code
_entity_poly.pdbx_strand_id
1 'polypeptide(L)'
;MADPSTADSTATQSTTSAGPSESTTAAEPETPDWPACGDVWVADTRLKAAYKGCLDGTGAVKADNLSCESGQRIVRYTDRFYAVAGGKIYQTMGPLEKDKGYIEMVTTCRG
;
A
#
# COMPACT_ATOMS: atom_id res chain seq x y z
N MET A 1 -13.15 9.47 78.45
CA MET A 1 -13.11 10.28 77.21
C MET A 1 -11.91 9.75 76.45
N ALA A 2 -12.16 8.86 75.48
CA ALA A 2 -12.00 9.11 74.03
C ALA A 2 -10.50 9.25 73.67
N ASP A 3 -9.87 8.56 72.71
CA ASP A 3 -10.27 7.66 71.61
C ASP A 3 -8.90 7.11 71.05
N PRO A 4 -8.73 6.52 69.85
CA PRO A 4 -8.40 5.10 69.67
C PRO A 4 -7.13 4.82 68.81
N SER A 5 -7.00 3.55 68.40
CA SER A 5 -6.48 3.02 67.12
C SER A 5 -5.05 3.37 66.70
N THR A 6 -4.12 2.41 66.74
CA THR A 6 -3.93 1.35 65.73
C THR A 6 -3.42 1.89 64.38
N ALA A 7 -2.11 1.70 64.21
CA ALA A 7 -1.37 1.39 62.98
C ALA A 7 -1.95 1.88 61.65
N ASP A 8 -1.30 2.88 61.04
CA ASP A 8 -1.38 3.08 59.60
C ASP A 8 -0.03 2.70 58.97
N SER A 9 -0.10 1.66 58.15
CA SER A 9 0.99 1.05 57.42
C SER A 9 1.47 1.96 56.29
N THR A 10 2.76 2.28 56.33
CA THR A 10 3.69 2.37 55.20
C THR A 10 3.04 2.60 53.83
N ALA A 11 2.81 3.88 53.49
CA ALA A 11 2.55 4.27 52.10
C ALA A 11 3.83 4.08 51.28
N THR A 12 3.92 2.94 50.59
CA THR A 12 4.94 2.64 49.60
C THR A 12 4.92 3.70 48.50
N GLN A 13 6.06 4.35 48.35
CA GLN A 13 6.41 5.30 47.31
C GLN A 13 5.99 4.78 45.92
N SER A 14 5.07 5.48 45.27
CA SER A 14 4.83 5.31 43.84
C SER A 14 5.96 6.00 43.09
N THR A 15 7.02 5.26 42.80
CA THR A 15 8.10 5.71 41.94
C THR A 15 7.57 5.95 40.53
N THR A 16 7.67 7.21 40.12
CA THR A 16 7.58 7.70 38.75
C THR A 16 8.38 6.81 37.80
N SER A 17 7.74 6.32 36.75
CA SER A 17 8.41 5.85 35.53
C SER A 17 7.47 6.09 34.35
N ALA A 18 7.19 7.36 34.09
CA ALA A 18 6.82 7.78 32.74
C ALA A 18 8.10 7.70 31.90
N GLY A 19 8.42 6.50 31.43
CA GLY A 19 9.36 6.37 30.34
C GLY A 19 8.73 7.08 29.14
N PRO A 20 9.43 8.03 28.47
CA PRO A 20 9.02 8.38 27.13
C PRO A 20 9.10 7.07 26.34
N SER A 21 7.95 6.53 25.97
CA SER A 21 7.89 5.55 24.91
C SER A 21 8.38 6.33 23.69
N GLU A 22 9.68 6.21 23.42
CA GLU A 22 10.25 6.57 22.13
C GLU A 22 9.54 5.66 21.13
N SER A 23 8.35 6.09 20.70
CA SER A 23 7.80 5.69 19.43
C SER A 23 8.91 5.98 18.45
N THR A 24 9.64 4.93 18.09
CA THR A 24 10.57 4.97 16.99
C THR A 24 9.73 5.41 15.80
N THR A 25 9.73 6.71 15.54
CA THR A 25 9.45 7.25 14.21
C THR A 25 10.46 6.52 13.36
N ALA A 26 9.99 5.42 12.75
CA ALA A 26 10.67 4.85 11.62
C ALA A 26 10.86 6.04 10.69
N ALA A 27 12.12 6.41 10.45
CA ALA A 27 12.44 7.39 9.45
C ALA A 27 11.78 6.88 8.17
N GLU A 28 10.67 7.51 7.79
CA GLU A 28 10.10 7.31 6.47
C GLU A 28 11.27 7.55 5.53
N PRO A 29 11.71 6.54 4.76
CA PRO A 29 12.61 6.86 3.67
C PRO A 29 11.90 7.95 2.88
N GLU A 30 12.63 8.97 2.44
CA GLU A 30 12.15 9.92 1.44
C GLU A 30 11.97 9.16 0.12
N THR A 31 11.05 8.20 0.11
CA THR A 31 10.57 7.56 -1.07
C THR A 31 9.92 8.67 -1.87
N PRO A 32 10.28 8.82 -3.15
CA PRO A 32 9.60 9.78 -4.02
C PRO A 32 8.11 9.60 -3.81
N ASP A 33 7.36 10.70 -3.70
CA ASP A 33 5.94 10.81 -3.33
C ASP A 33 5.05 9.90 -4.21
N TRP A 34 5.16 8.59 -3.98
CA TRP A 34 4.64 7.51 -4.78
C TRP A 34 3.54 6.89 -3.94
N PRO A 35 2.34 6.77 -4.50
CA PRO A 35 1.22 6.20 -3.76
C PRO A 35 1.51 4.75 -3.40
N ALA A 36 0.94 4.28 -2.28
CA ALA A 36 0.99 2.87 -1.95
C ALA A 36 0.26 2.05 -3.03
N CYS A 37 0.81 0.89 -3.37
CA CYS A 37 0.27 0.07 -4.44
C CYS A 37 -1.16 -0.40 -4.16
N GLY A 38 -1.52 -0.65 -2.90
CA GLY A 38 -2.88 -1.02 -2.49
C GLY A 38 -3.91 0.10 -2.74
N ASP A 39 -3.51 1.36 -2.65
CA ASP A 39 -4.40 2.51 -2.91
C ASP A 39 -4.56 2.81 -4.40
N VAL A 40 -3.56 2.44 -5.21
CA VAL A 40 -3.64 2.61 -6.67
C VAL A 40 -4.36 1.45 -7.33
N TRP A 41 -3.99 0.22 -6.99
CA TRP A 41 -4.45 -0.99 -7.68
C TRP A 41 -5.74 -1.52 -7.07
N VAL A 42 -6.78 -0.69 -7.13
CA VAL A 42 -8.12 -1.05 -6.69
C VAL A 42 -8.96 -1.44 -7.91
N ALA A 43 -9.57 -2.62 -7.88
CA ALA A 43 -10.45 -3.08 -8.95
C ALA A 43 -11.54 -2.04 -9.25
N ASP A 44 -11.93 -1.93 -10.52
CA ASP A 44 -12.94 -1.01 -11.02
C ASP A 44 -12.63 0.49 -10.89
N THR A 45 -11.47 0.87 -10.35
CA THR A 45 -11.03 2.27 -10.30
C THR A 45 -10.26 2.68 -11.55
N ARG A 46 -9.87 3.96 -11.63
CA ARG A 46 -9.15 4.51 -12.79
C ARG A 46 -7.66 4.68 -12.47
N LEU A 47 -6.80 4.04 -13.24
CA LEU A 47 -5.37 4.27 -13.18
C LEU A 47 -5.03 5.62 -13.79
N LYS A 48 -4.24 6.45 -13.10
CA LYS A 48 -3.78 7.73 -13.66
C LYS A 48 -2.94 7.50 -14.92
N ALA A 49 -3.14 8.32 -15.96
CA ALA A 49 -2.36 8.23 -17.21
C ALA A 49 -0.85 8.45 -17.01
N ALA A 50 -0.51 9.28 -16.04
CA ALA A 50 0.85 9.58 -15.63
C ALA A 50 1.43 8.60 -14.61
N TYR A 51 0.77 7.47 -14.33
CA TYR A 51 1.25 6.48 -13.37
C TYR A 51 2.63 5.94 -13.77
N LYS A 52 3.59 5.96 -12.82
CA LYS A 52 4.98 5.53 -13.01
C LYS A 52 5.38 4.34 -12.13
N GLY A 53 4.61 4.07 -11.09
CA GLY A 53 4.90 3.05 -10.09
C GLY A 53 4.25 3.42 -8.75
N CYS A 54 4.45 2.54 -7.78
CA CYS A 54 3.86 2.64 -6.45
C CYS A 54 4.80 2.02 -5.40
N LEU A 55 4.50 2.19 -4.12
CA LEU A 55 5.23 1.56 -3.01
C LEU A 55 4.52 0.27 -2.57
N ASP A 56 5.20 -0.88 -2.63
CA ASP A 56 4.65 -2.19 -2.26
C ASP A 56 5.24 -2.70 -0.94
N GLY A 57 5.26 -1.87 0.12
CA GLY A 57 5.72 -2.21 1.49
C GLY A 57 7.20 -2.60 1.66
N THR A 58 7.82 -3.14 0.61
CA THR A 58 9.21 -3.59 0.47
C THR A 58 10.05 -2.59 -0.30
N GLY A 59 9.41 -1.68 -1.05
CA GLY A 59 10.07 -0.62 -1.80
C GLY A 59 9.24 -0.09 -2.97
N ALA A 60 9.87 0.77 -3.77
CA ALA A 60 9.27 1.32 -4.98
C ALA A 60 9.25 0.30 -6.12
N VAL A 61 8.04 -0.05 -6.54
CA VAL A 61 7.76 -0.93 -7.67
C VAL A 61 7.46 -0.08 -8.89
N LYS A 62 8.29 -0.19 -9.92
CA LYS A 62 8.06 0.49 -11.20
C LYS A 62 6.86 -0.12 -11.90
N ALA A 63 6.08 0.72 -12.55
CA ALA A 63 4.99 0.29 -13.41
C ALA A 63 5.52 -0.55 -14.58
N ASP A 64 5.06 -1.80 -14.69
CA ASP A 64 5.33 -2.64 -15.85
C ASP A 64 4.44 -2.17 -17.01
N ASN A 65 5.02 -1.42 -17.96
CA ASN A 65 4.31 -0.83 -19.08
C ASN A 65 4.56 -1.67 -20.35
N LEU A 66 3.50 -2.24 -20.91
CA LEU A 66 3.47 -2.79 -22.26
C LEU A 66 2.96 -1.71 -23.22
N SER A 67 3.83 -1.24 -24.11
CA SER A 67 3.45 -0.31 -25.17
C SER A 67 2.71 -1.03 -26.30
N CYS A 68 1.61 -0.44 -26.74
CA CYS A 68 0.80 -0.89 -27.87
C CYS A 68 1.19 -0.17 -29.16
N GLU A 69 0.94 -0.78 -30.32
CA GLU A 69 1.13 -0.14 -31.63
C GLU A 69 0.25 1.12 -31.79
N SER A 70 -0.93 1.11 -31.20
CA SER A 70 -1.85 2.25 -31.15
C SER A 70 -1.36 3.40 -30.26
N GLY A 71 -0.20 3.28 -29.60
CA GLY A 71 0.38 4.29 -28.70
C GLY A 71 -0.19 4.26 -27.28
N GLN A 72 -1.17 3.40 -27.01
CA GLN A 72 -1.64 3.12 -25.65
C GLN A 72 -0.59 2.33 -24.86
N ARG A 73 -0.66 2.38 -23.53
CA ARG A 73 0.21 1.62 -22.63
C ARG A 73 -0.64 0.80 -21.68
N ILE A 74 -0.45 -0.50 -21.66
CA ILE A 74 -1.05 -1.40 -20.67
C ILE A 74 -0.08 -1.50 -19.49
N VAL A 75 -0.54 -1.19 -18.30
CA VAL A 75 0.21 -1.29 -17.05
C VAL A 75 -0.20 -2.55 -16.31
N ARG A 76 0.76 -3.31 -15.81
CA ARG A 76 0.56 -4.58 -15.09
C ARG A 76 1.07 -4.50 -13.66
N TYR A 77 0.43 -5.24 -12.76
CA TYR A 77 0.81 -5.31 -11.35
C TYR A 77 0.51 -6.67 -10.71
N THR A 78 1.49 -7.20 -9.97
CA THR A 78 1.51 -8.49 -9.23
C THR A 78 0.99 -9.73 -9.98
N ASP A 79 1.00 -9.74 -11.31
CA ASP A 79 0.37 -10.80 -12.11
C ASP A 79 -1.15 -10.97 -11.88
N ARG A 80 -1.81 -9.99 -11.25
CA ARG A 80 -3.25 -10.04 -10.92
C ARG A 80 -4.02 -8.80 -11.30
N PHE A 81 -3.34 -7.70 -11.62
CA PHE A 81 -3.97 -6.47 -12.00
C PHE A 81 -3.40 -5.96 -13.32
N TYR A 82 -4.29 -5.43 -14.15
CA TYR A 82 -3.91 -4.75 -15.38
C TYR A 82 -4.83 -3.58 -15.65
N ALA A 83 -4.30 -2.57 -16.31
CA ALA A 83 -5.06 -1.39 -16.70
C ALA A 83 -4.41 -0.73 -17.90
N VAL A 84 -5.19 -0.08 -18.76
CA VAL A 84 -4.60 0.89 -19.69
C VAL A 84 -4.19 2.13 -18.87
N ALA A 85 -3.05 2.74 -19.17
CA ALA A 85 -2.64 3.98 -18.55
C ALA A 85 -3.71 5.07 -18.80
N GLY A 86 -4.34 5.56 -17.73
CA GLY A 86 -5.47 6.49 -17.86
C GLY A 86 -6.82 5.78 -17.99
N GLY A 87 -6.86 4.46 -17.93
CA GLY A 87 -8.06 3.63 -18.08
C GLY A 87 -8.51 3.00 -16.76
N LYS A 88 -9.46 2.07 -16.87
CA LYS A 88 -9.98 1.31 -15.74
C LYS A 88 -9.02 0.19 -15.35
N ILE A 89 -8.94 -0.09 -14.05
CA ILE A 89 -8.17 -1.18 -13.45
C ILE A 89 -9.03 -2.43 -13.41
N TYR A 90 -8.50 -3.50 -13.96
CA TYR A 90 -9.09 -4.82 -13.97
C TYR A 90 -8.28 -5.72 -13.05
N GLN A 91 -8.99 -6.45 -12.20
CA GLN A 91 -8.42 -7.49 -11.35
C GLN A 91 -8.76 -8.85 -11.95
N THR A 92 -7.76 -9.71 -12.05
CA THR A 92 -7.92 -11.10 -12.48
C THR A 92 -8.01 -12.00 -11.26
N MET A 93 -8.84 -13.04 -11.34
CA MET A 93 -8.93 -14.04 -10.28
C MET A 93 -7.68 -14.95 -10.23
N GLY A 94 -6.98 -15.11 -11.37
CA GLY A 94 -5.77 -15.90 -11.53
C GLY A 94 -4.65 -15.14 -12.24
N PRO A 95 -3.65 -15.86 -12.79
CA PRO A 95 -2.51 -15.26 -13.49
C PRO A 95 -2.97 -14.42 -14.68
N LEU A 96 -2.39 -13.22 -14.87
CA LEU A 96 -2.69 -12.30 -15.98
C LEU A 96 -2.61 -13.02 -17.33
N GLU A 97 -1.56 -13.82 -17.52
CA GLU A 97 -1.29 -14.55 -18.77
C GLU A 97 -2.37 -15.58 -19.14
N LYS A 98 -3.25 -15.94 -18.21
CA LYS A 98 -4.37 -16.86 -18.41
C LYS A 98 -5.72 -16.16 -18.43
N ASP A 99 -5.76 -14.86 -18.15
CA ASP A 99 -6.97 -14.07 -18.17
C ASP A 99 -7.35 -13.72 -19.61
N LYS A 100 -8.58 -14.08 -20.01
CA LYS A 100 -9.05 -13.83 -21.37
C LYS A 100 -9.11 -12.34 -21.69
N GLY A 101 -9.52 -11.50 -20.74
CA GLY A 101 -9.61 -10.06 -20.94
C GLY A 101 -8.24 -9.42 -21.15
N TYR A 102 -7.24 -9.85 -20.37
CA TYR A 102 -5.85 -9.43 -20.58
C TYR A 102 -5.30 -9.90 -21.92
N ILE A 103 -5.50 -11.17 -22.29
CA ILE A 103 -5.02 -11.71 -23.58
C ILE A 103 -5.64 -10.94 -24.75
N GLU A 104 -6.96 -10.73 -24.77
CA GLU A 104 -7.64 -9.97 -25.82
C GLU A 104 -7.15 -8.52 -25.91
N MET A 105 -6.93 -7.89 -24.75
CA MET A 105 -6.37 -6.54 -24.69
C MET A 105 -4.94 -6.50 -25.24
N VAL A 106 -4.08 -7.46 -24.91
CA VAL A 106 -2.71 -7.55 -25.41
C VAL A 106 -2.67 -7.87 -26.91
N THR A 107 -3.54 -8.74 -27.40
CA THR A 107 -3.67 -9.04 -28.83
C THR A 107 -4.08 -7.78 -29.59
N THR A 108 -5.13 -7.08 -29.13
CA THR A 108 -5.58 -5.81 -29.73
C THR A 108 -4.49 -4.73 -29.67
N CYS A 109 -3.70 -4.73 -28.60
CA CYS A 109 -2.58 -3.82 -28.39
C CYS A 109 -1.41 -4.05 -29.36
N ARG A 110 -1.23 -5.27 -29.87
CA ARG A 110 -0.07 -5.67 -30.68
C ARG A 110 -0.34 -5.81 -32.18
N GLY A 111 -1.57 -5.61 -32.64
CA GLY A 111 -1.95 -5.72 -34.05
C GLY A 111 -2.29 -7.15 -34.47
#